data_AF-A0A0B7MT43-F1
#
_entry.id   AF-A0A0B7MT43-F1
#
_cell.length_a   1.000
_cell.length_b   1.000
_cell.length_c   1.000
_cell.angle_alpha   90.00
_cell.angle_beta   90.00
_cell.angle_gamma   90.00
#
_symmetry.space_group_name_H-M   'P 1'
#
loop_
_entity.id
_entity.type
_entity.pdbx_description
1 polymer ?
#
loop_
_entity_poly.entity_id
_entity_poly.type
_entity_poly.pdbx_seq_one_letter_code
_entity_poly.pdbx_strand_id
1 'polypeptide(L)'
;MVELSFKSQTYAVVGLSITCLLTLWMLSLSHTKVALASDTVKRVTGQQERDALYHKLPSDKNLCSSDDFNKGKWVHQSIGLESQNVDGINNFVGYHCNWDFPHRCYRRQEPASEFNRNYTWQPDTCMILPFEARDFSKHLSANPLLFVGDSITQLMFESMWCLLGQDLTSQNKDTQLSGGDTSMWVSQLVHRDLEYQDPAKIAVAYIRSDYLVKLDDFSLIKPNEGEGYQIGIGSNFPWVHAIPRFKYIMINTGPHWHPDLKWGPNKDRKELLKAFRKAMTKVFDYLKRHVKADQRVLVRSTPYGHAKCSQYTSPSSTIIKPTGQKGEFEWDMFEQFDFVWKDIIEKENDERFQFFNVSISNYRGDAHSQPDSDCLHTCLPGPVDDWNKFLYHQIAKLVDHS
;
A
#
# COMPACT_ATOMS: atom_id res chain seq x y z
N MET A 1 92.01 -7.05 14.43
CA MET A 1 90.93 -6.33 13.73
C MET A 1 89.73 -6.34 14.67
N VAL A 2 89.63 -5.27 15.48
CA VAL A 2 88.51 -4.74 16.30
C VAL A 2 87.70 -5.78 17.11
N GLU A 3 88.02 -6.04 18.39
CA GLU A 3 87.56 -5.35 19.63
C GLU A 3 86.03 -5.42 19.88
N LEU A 4 85.59 -6.29 20.81
CA LEU A 4 85.16 -6.03 22.21
C LEU A 4 83.70 -5.50 22.30
N SER A 5 82.70 -6.24 22.82
CA SER A 5 82.51 -6.81 24.17
C SER A 5 81.68 -5.92 25.12
N PHE A 6 80.50 -6.44 25.47
CA PHE A 6 79.85 -6.47 26.79
C PHE A 6 79.09 -5.27 27.42
N LYS A 7 77.87 -5.64 27.88
CA LYS A 7 77.20 -5.40 29.19
C LYS A 7 76.39 -4.12 29.50
N SER A 8 75.11 -4.39 29.77
CA SER A 8 74.28 -4.08 30.95
C SER A 8 74.28 -2.70 31.63
N GLN A 9 73.04 -2.23 31.80
CA GLN A 9 72.44 -1.59 32.98
C GLN A 9 72.85 -0.16 33.40
N THR A 10 71.83 0.47 34.02
CA THR A 10 71.83 1.62 34.95
C THR A 10 71.65 3.06 34.44
N TYR A 11 70.45 3.57 34.76
CA TYR A 11 70.08 4.83 35.41
C TYR A 11 70.71 6.19 35.04
N ALA A 12 69.78 7.15 34.89
CA ALA A 12 69.86 8.56 35.29
C ALA A 12 70.66 9.53 34.39
N VAL A 13 69.93 10.23 33.51
CA VAL A 13 70.18 11.66 33.28
C VAL A 13 68.87 12.41 33.42
N VAL A 14 68.91 13.40 34.30
CA VAL A 14 67.86 14.26 34.82
C VAL A 14 67.59 15.42 33.85
N GLY A 15 66.33 15.82 33.75
CA GLY A 15 65.95 17.23 33.65
C GLY A 15 65.78 17.81 32.26
N LEU A 16 64.53 17.91 31.80
CA LEU A 16 63.93 19.09 31.15
C LEU A 16 62.54 18.70 30.59
N SER A 17 61.49 18.83 31.40
CA SER A 17 60.08 19.06 30.94
C SER A 17 59.04 19.08 32.08
N ILE A 18 59.40 19.54 33.29
CA ILE A 18 58.46 19.90 34.37
C ILE A 18 58.13 21.40 34.30
N THR A 19 57.77 21.91 33.13
CA THR A 19 57.31 23.32 32.99
C THR A 19 56.19 23.53 31.98
N CYS A 20 55.76 22.51 31.23
CA CYS A 20 54.69 22.67 30.23
C CYS A 20 53.32 22.07 30.64
N LEU A 21 53.26 21.27 31.70
CA LEU A 21 52.04 20.53 32.07
C LEU A 21 51.27 21.09 33.28
N LEU A 22 51.78 22.13 33.97
CA LEU A 22 51.13 22.69 35.16
C LEU A 22 50.48 24.08 34.94
N THR A 23 50.66 24.71 33.78
CA THR A 23 49.98 25.97 33.44
C THR A 23 48.63 25.77 32.73
N LEU A 24 48.31 24.55 32.30
CA LEU A 24 47.03 24.22 31.66
C LEU A 24 45.95 23.73 32.65
N TRP A 25 46.29 23.54 33.93
CA TRP A 25 45.36 23.03 34.95
C TRP A 25 44.81 24.11 35.91
N MET A 26 45.28 25.36 35.80
CA MET A 26 44.88 26.49 36.66
C MET A 26 44.20 27.65 35.91
N LEU A 27 43.66 27.39 34.71
CA LEU A 27 42.90 28.37 33.91
C LEU A 27 41.47 27.94 33.57
N SER A 28 40.97 26.81 34.09
CA SER A 28 39.57 26.40 33.91
C SER A 28 38.64 26.74 35.08
N LEU A 29 39.13 27.46 36.10
CA LEU A 29 38.38 27.88 37.28
C LEU A 29 38.28 29.42 37.36
N SER A 30 37.57 30.02 36.42
CA SER A 30 36.96 31.35 36.62
C SER A 30 35.68 31.49 35.81
N HIS A 31 34.62 31.85 36.52
CA HIS A 31 33.24 31.84 36.11
C HIS A 31 32.90 32.84 34.99
N THR A 32 32.29 32.36 33.91
CA THR A 32 31.25 33.09 33.18
C THR A 32 29.95 32.29 33.24
N LYS A 33 29.02 32.80 34.05
CA LYS A 33 27.62 32.34 34.08
C LYS A 33 26.97 32.72 32.75
N VAL A 34 27.00 31.83 31.77
CA VAL A 34 25.98 31.81 30.72
C VAL A 34 24.85 30.95 31.25
N ALA A 35 23.71 31.58 31.53
CA ALA A 35 22.48 30.89 31.86
C ALA A 35 22.05 30.07 30.64
N LEU A 36 22.48 28.81 30.59
CA LEU A 36 21.75 27.79 29.85
C LEU A 36 20.42 27.67 30.57
N ALA A 37 19.37 28.22 29.95
CA ALA A 37 18.02 27.87 30.29
C ALA A 37 17.97 26.34 30.28
N SER A 38 17.81 25.76 31.47
CA SER A 38 17.35 24.40 31.60
C SER A 38 15.97 24.41 30.99
N ASP A 39 15.88 24.09 29.70
CA ASP A 39 14.66 23.59 29.12
C ASP A 39 14.35 22.35 29.94
N THR A 40 13.48 22.57 30.90
CA THR A 40 12.81 21.54 31.66
C THR A 40 12.20 20.66 30.59
N VAL A 41 12.82 19.50 30.35
CA VAL A 41 12.17 18.40 29.66
C VAL A 41 10.87 18.20 30.43
N LYS A 42 9.78 18.75 29.89
CA LYS A 42 8.44 18.39 30.34
C LYS A 42 8.40 16.89 30.16
N ARG A 43 8.54 16.16 31.27
CA ARG A 43 7.93 14.85 31.42
C ARG A 43 6.44 15.10 31.17
N VAL A 44 6.06 14.98 29.91
CA VAL A 44 4.67 14.85 29.50
C VAL A 44 4.22 13.56 30.16
N THR A 45 3.55 13.69 31.30
CA THR A 45 2.68 12.65 31.81
C THR A 45 1.81 12.20 30.65
N GLY A 46 1.88 10.91 30.32
CA GLY A 46 1.32 10.32 29.10
C GLY A 46 -0.16 10.61 28.91
N GLN A 47 -0.44 11.70 28.21
CA GLN A 47 -1.67 11.85 27.46
C GLN A 47 -1.32 11.28 26.10
N GLN A 48 -1.64 10.01 25.89
CA GLN A 48 -1.53 9.36 24.59
C GLN A 48 -2.24 10.29 23.59
N GLU A 49 -1.48 10.91 22.67
CA GLU A 49 -2.09 11.72 21.61
C GLU A 49 -3.11 10.81 20.94
N ARG A 50 -4.40 11.16 21.08
CA ARG A 50 -5.47 10.41 20.43
C ARG A 50 -5.22 10.47 18.92
N ASP A 51 -5.49 9.35 18.27
CA ASP A 51 -5.33 9.23 16.84
C ASP A 51 -6.05 10.37 16.11
N ALA A 52 -5.39 11.00 15.14
CA ALA A 52 -5.94 12.14 14.41
C ALA A 52 -7.26 11.79 13.71
N LEU A 53 -7.47 10.51 13.36
CA LEU A 53 -8.71 10.03 12.76
C LEU A 53 -9.89 10.02 13.74
N TYR A 54 -9.63 9.82 15.04
CA TYR A 54 -10.67 9.69 16.07
C TYR A 54 -11.54 10.95 16.18
N HIS A 55 -10.97 12.14 16.03
CA HIS A 55 -11.68 13.40 16.23
C HIS A 55 -12.52 13.85 15.02
N LYS A 56 -12.52 13.11 13.91
CA LYS A 56 -13.16 13.55 12.65
C LYS A 56 -14.52 12.94 12.38
N LEU A 57 -14.95 11.92 13.12
CA LEU A 57 -16.26 11.32 12.87
C LEU A 57 -17.37 12.28 13.32
N PRO A 58 -18.26 12.72 12.41
CA PRO A 58 -19.42 13.50 12.79
C PRO A 58 -20.43 12.59 13.52
N SER A 59 -20.75 12.92 14.76
CA SER A 59 -21.70 12.17 15.61
C SER A 59 -23.10 12.07 15.02
N ASP A 60 -23.50 13.03 14.19
CA ASP A 60 -24.89 13.21 13.74
C ASP A 60 -25.10 12.85 12.27
N LYS A 61 -24.11 12.24 11.60
CA LYS A 61 -24.20 11.91 10.17
C LYS A 61 -24.29 10.41 9.91
N ASN A 62 -25.14 10.05 8.94
CA ASN A 62 -25.25 8.68 8.43
C ASN A 62 -24.00 8.31 7.59
N LEU A 63 -22.94 7.83 8.24
CA LEU A 63 -21.72 7.39 7.58
C LEU A 63 -21.92 6.05 6.87
N CYS A 64 -21.35 5.91 5.68
CA CYS A 64 -21.44 4.67 4.91
C CYS A 64 -20.85 3.47 5.65
N SER A 65 -21.40 2.29 5.40
CA SER A 65 -20.74 1.01 5.71
C SER A 65 -20.11 0.42 4.45
N SER A 66 -19.36 -0.67 4.60
CA SER A 66 -18.81 -1.43 3.47
C SER A 66 -19.90 -1.88 2.48
N ASP A 67 -21.12 -2.12 2.97
CA ASP A 67 -22.26 -2.55 2.15
C ASP A 67 -22.90 -1.42 1.36
N ASP A 68 -22.58 -0.17 1.69
CA ASP A 68 -23.16 1.01 1.05
C ASP A 68 -22.26 1.58 -0.05
N PHE A 69 -20.96 1.27 -0.04
CA PHE A 69 -19.99 1.80 -1.01
C PHE A 69 -20.37 1.54 -2.47
N ASN A 70 -21.13 0.49 -2.77
CA ASN A 70 -21.52 0.12 -4.13
C ASN A 70 -22.98 0.50 -4.48
N LYS A 71 -23.64 1.30 -3.63
CA LYS A 71 -24.99 1.84 -3.85
C LYS A 71 -24.91 3.36 -4.06
N GLY A 72 -25.06 3.81 -5.29
CA GLY A 72 -24.80 5.19 -5.65
C GLY A 72 -24.72 5.39 -7.15
N LYS A 73 -24.14 6.53 -7.53
CA LYS A 73 -23.91 6.91 -8.92
C LYS A 73 -22.62 7.70 -9.08
N TRP A 74 -22.03 7.59 -10.27
CA TRP A 74 -20.96 8.49 -10.69
C TRP A 74 -21.55 9.86 -11.04
N VAL A 75 -20.97 10.91 -10.46
CA VAL A 75 -21.41 12.28 -10.70
C VAL A 75 -20.27 13.06 -11.31
N HIS A 76 -20.58 13.77 -12.40
CA HIS A 76 -19.62 14.65 -13.05
C HIS A 76 -19.32 15.84 -12.13
N GLN A 77 -18.07 15.97 -11.73
CA GLN A 77 -17.52 17.11 -11.01
C GLN A 77 -16.70 17.93 -12.02
N SER A 78 -17.27 19.08 -12.44
CA SER A 78 -16.59 19.99 -13.35
C SER A 78 -15.25 20.40 -12.76
N ILE A 79 -14.15 20.06 -13.44
CA ILE A 79 -12.84 20.48 -12.99
C ILE A 79 -12.65 21.95 -13.37
N GLY A 80 -12.74 22.83 -12.38
CA GLY A 80 -12.37 24.25 -12.51
C GLY A 80 -10.85 24.43 -12.49
N LEU A 81 -10.11 23.74 -13.37
CA LEU A 81 -8.65 23.86 -13.41
C LEU A 81 -8.25 25.30 -13.72
N GLU A 82 -7.40 25.87 -12.86
CA GLU A 82 -6.70 27.12 -13.18
C GLU A 82 -5.76 26.95 -14.39
N SER A 83 -5.26 25.73 -14.61
CA SER A 83 -4.49 25.35 -15.80
C SER A 83 -4.65 23.87 -16.17
N GLN A 84 -4.78 23.57 -17.47
CA GLN A 84 -4.94 22.21 -18.02
C GLN A 84 -3.61 21.42 -18.10
N ASN A 85 -2.58 21.81 -17.34
CA ASN A 85 -1.28 21.16 -17.33
C ASN A 85 -1.17 20.15 -16.15
N VAL A 86 -0.08 19.39 -16.12
CA VAL A 86 0.18 18.36 -15.10
C VAL A 86 0.11 18.93 -13.68
N ASP A 87 0.64 20.13 -13.46
CA ASP A 87 0.68 20.76 -12.15
C ASP A 87 -0.71 21.22 -11.71
N GLY A 88 -1.51 21.78 -12.62
CA GLY A 88 -2.90 22.14 -12.35
C GLY A 88 -3.75 20.93 -11.94
N ILE A 89 -3.56 19.80 -12.63
CA ILE A 89 -4.26 18.54 -12.30
C ILE A 89 -3.78 17.99 -10.96
N ASN A 90 -2.46 17.95 -10.72
CA ASN A 90 -1.91 17.52 -9.44
C ASN A 90 -2.47 18.36 -8.29
N ASN A 91 -2.52 19.69 -8.45
CA ASN A 91 -3.04 20.60 -7.43
C ASN A 91 -4.53 20.41 -7.20
N PHE A 92 -5.33 20.19 -8.26
CA PHE A 92 -6.77 19.95 -8.12
C PHE A 92 -7.07 18.64 -7.38
N VAL A 93 -6.36 17.56 -7.70
CA VAL A 93 -6.57 16.25 -7.07
C VAL A 93 -5.88 16.15 -5.71
N GLY A 94 -4.84 16.96 -5.46
CA GLY A 94 -3.96 16.82 -4.30
C GLY A 94 -2.91 15.72 -4.46
N TYR A 95 -2.42 15.50 -5.68
CA TYR A 95 -1.41 14.47 -5.97
C TYR A 95 0.02 14.98 -5.79
N HIS A 96 0.84 14.19 -5.10
CA HIS A 96 2.23 14.51 -4.74
C HIS A 96 3.22 13.36 -5.01
N CYS A 97 3.03 12.61 -6.09
CA CYS A 97 3.92 11.52 -6.51
C CYS A 97 4.86 11.95 -7.66
N ASN A 98 6.16 11.69 -7.49
CA ASN A 98 7.19 12.06 -8.47
C ASN A 98 7.63 10.90 -9.37
N TRP A 99 7.15 9.68 -9.11
CA TRP A 99 7.50 8.49 -9.88
C TRP A 99 6.67 8.37 -11.17
N ASP A 100 7.28 7.95 -12.27
CA ASP A 100 6.57 7.72 -13.52
C ASP A 100 6.10 6.26 -13.61
N PHE A 101 4.81 6.07 -13.88
CA PHE A 101 4.20 4.76 -14.04
C PHE A 101 3.07 4.82 -15.07
N PRO A 102 2.75 3.69 -15.75
CA PRO A 102 1.95 3.70 -16.99
C PRO A 102 0.55 4.30 -16.85
N HIS A 103 -0.02 4.24 -15.65
CA HIS A 103 -1.41 4.61 -15.38
C HIS A 103 -1.58 6.08 -14.96
N ARG A 104 -0.50 6.90 -14.89
CA ARG A 104 -0.58 8.37 -14.76
C ARG A 104 -1.04 9.02 -16.07
N CYS A 105 -2.23 8.66 -16.53
CA CYS A 105 -2.74 9.05 -17.83
C CYS A 105 -2.71 10.56 -18.09
N TYR A 106 -2.90 11.35 -17.03
CA TYR A 106 -2.91 12.81 -17.09
C TYR A 106 -1.58 13.46 -17.46
N ARG A 107 -0.47 12.70 -17.45
CA ARG A 107 0.84 13.16 -17.92
C ARG A 107 1.07 12.91 -19.41
N ARG A 108 0.20 12.12 -20.04
CA ARG A 108 0.28 11.83 -21.48
C ARG A 108 -0.36 12.97 -22.25
N GLN A 109 0.24 13.38 -23.36
CA GLN A 109 -0.26 14.46 -24.24
C GLN A 109 -1.44 13.98 -25.12
N GLU A 110 -2.34 13.18 -24.57
CA GLU A 110 -3.43 12.51 -25.31
C GLU A 110 -4.72 13.35 -25.25
N PRO A 111 -5.39 13.63 -26.38
CA PRO A 111 -6.67 14.33 -26.43
C PRO A 111 -7.78 13.62 -25.63
N ALA A 112 -7.70 12.29 -25.53
CA ALA A 112 -8.62 11.45 -24.76
C ALA A 112 -8.50 11.63 -23.24
N SER A 113 -7.51 12.40 -22.76
CA SER A 113 -7.30 12.58 -21.34
C SER A 113 -8.40 13.41 -20.67
N GLU A 114 -9.09 14.33 -21.38
CA GLU A 114 -10.08 15.24 -20.77
C GLU A 114 -11.33 14.55 -20.17
N PHE A 115 -11.73 13.38 -20.66
CA PHE A 115 -13.06 12.81 -20.38
C PHE A 115 -13.14 11.93 -19.12
N ASN A 116 -12.03 11.33 -18.69
CA ASN A 116 -12.06 10.24 -17.70
C ASN A 116 -11.91 10.69 -16.23
N ARG A 117 -11.57 11.98 -16.02
CA ARG A 117 -11.02 12.50 -14.76
C ARG A 117 -12.03 13.25 -13.89
N ASN A 118 -13.24 13.48 -14.39
CA ASN A 118 -14.18 14.43 -13.82
C ASN A 118 -15.32 13.73 -13.09
N TYR A 119 -15.13 12.52 -12.57
CA TYR A 119 -16.21 11.76 -11.96
C TYR A 119 -15.82 11.32 -10.57
N THR A 120 -16.71 11.59 -9.62
CA THR A 120 -16.61 11.16 -8.23
C THR A 120 -17.81 10.29 -7.90
N TRP A 121 -17.60 9.23 -7.14
CA TRP A 121 -18.69 8.38 -6.67
C TRP A 121 -19.52 9.08 -5.58
N GLN A 122 -20.84 9.14 -5.76
CA GLN A 122 -21.77 9.63 -4.76
C GLN A 122 -22.68 8.49 -4.27
N PRO A 123 -22.57 8.08 -3.00
CA PRO A 123 -23.50 7.11 -2.41
C PRO A 123 -24.94 7.63 -2.33
N ASP A 124 -25.92 6.74 -2.36
CA ASP A 124 -27.34 7.11 -2.40
C ASP A 124 -27.86 7.67 -1.06
N THR A 125 -27.51 7.03 0.05
CA THR A 125 -28.19 7.25 1.35
C THR A 125 -27.26 7.60 2.49
N CYS A 126 -25.94 7.61 2.26
CA CYS A 126 -24.93 7.78 3.29
C CYS A 126 -23.82 8.73 2.85
N MET A 127 -23.01 9.16 3.82
CA MET A 127 -21.89 10.06 3.59
C MET A 127 -20.56 9.31 3.70
N ILE A 128 -19.69 9.48 2.71
CA ILE A 128 -18.27 9.14 2.79
C ILE A 128 -17.52 10.31 3.40
N LEU A 129 -16.53 10.03 4.24
CA LEU A 129 -15.72 11.07 4.87
C LEU A 129 -14.86 11.76 3.81
N PRO A 130 -14.72 13.09 3.85
CA PRO A 130 -13.72 13.78 3.05
C PRO A 130 -12.33 13.17 3.30
N PHE A 131 -11.57 12.99 2.24
CA PHE A 131 -10.24 12.38 2.35
C PHE A 131 -9.22 13.40 2.85
N GLU A 132 -8.57 13.06 3.96
CA GLU A 132 -7.68 13.97 4.68
C GLU A 132 -6.28 13.38 4.69
N ALA A 133 -5.52 13.64 3.63
CA ALA A 133 -4.24 12.99 3.32
C ALA A 133 -3.25 13.05 4.50
N ARG A 134 -3.15 14.21 5.16
CA ARG A 134 -2.19 14.44 6.25
C ARG A 134 -2.47 13.64 7.51
N ASP A 135 -3.74 13.52 7.88
CA ASP A 135 -4.09 12.74 9.06
C ASP A 135 -4.02 11.25 8.77
N PHE A 136 -4.33 10.85 7.54
CA PHE A 136 -4.16 9.47 7.14
C PHE A 136 -2.69 9.05 7.04
N SER A 137 -1.81 9.91 6.51
CA SER A 137 -0.37 9.65 6.48
C SER A 137 0.22 9.54 7.90
N LYS A 138 -0.19 10.42 8.83
CA LYS A 138 0.17 10.32 10.26
C LYS A 138 -0.34 9.01 10.88
N HIS A 139 -1.59 8.64 10.62
CA HIS A 139 -2.17 7.40 11.11
C HIS A 139 -1.40 6.18 10.61
N LEU A 140 -1.18 6.07 9.30
CA LEU A 140 -0.49 4.94 8.67
C LEU A 140 0.97 4.83 9.10
N SER A 141 1.61 5.94 9.48
CA SER A 141 2.97 5.92 10.06
C SER A 141 3.02 5.22 11.43
N ALA A 142 1.90 5.16 12.17
CA ALA A 142 1.77 4.40 13.41
C ALA A 142 1.07 3.04 13.21
N ASN A 143 0.23 2.93 12.19
CA ASN A 143 -0.64 1.79 11.91
C ASN A 143 -0.51 1.36 10.44
N PRO A 144 0.59 0.68 10.08
CA PRO A 144 0.96 0.51 8.67
C PRO A 144 0.04 -0.39 7.86
N LEU A 145 -0.05 -0.09 6.57
CA LEU A 145 -0.87 -0.80 5.57
C LEU A 145 -0.02 -1.58 4.58
N LEU A 146 -0.34 -2.87 4.40
CA LEU A 146 0.26 -3.72 3.38
C LEU A 146 -0.75 -4.03 2.28
N PHE A 147 -0.37 -3.76 1.04
CA PHE A 147 -1.04 -4.27 -0.15
C PHE A 147 -0.34 -5.54 -0.65
N VAL A 148 -1.10 -6.61 -0.90
CA VAL A 148 -0.58 -7.86 -1.48
C VAL A 148 -1.50 -8.30 -2.61
N GLY A 149 -0.94 -8.51 -3.80
CA GLY A 149 -1.72 -9.03 -4.92
C GLY A 149 -1.07 -8.78 -6.25
N ASP A 150 -1.90 -8.71 -7.28
CA ASP A 150 -1.52 -8.51 -8.68
C ASP A 150 -1.32 -7.03 -9.07
N SER A 151 -1.20 -6.76 -10.38
CA SER A 151 -1.02 -5.43 -10.94
C SER A 151 -2.20 -4.46 -10.69
N ILE A 152 -3.42 -4.95 -10.44
CA ILE A 152 -4.54 -4.08 -10.04
C ILE A 152 -4.35 -3.62 -8.59
N THR A 153 -3.78 -4.50 -7.75
CA THR A 153 -3.38 -4.12 -6.38
C THR A 153 -2.23 -3.12 -6.39
N GLN A 154 -1.27 -3.27 -7.30
CA GLN A 154 -0.23 -2.27 -7.54
C GLN A 154 -0.83 -0.90 -7.90
N LEU A 155 -1.82 -0.88 -8.80
CA LEU A 155 -2.49 0.36 -9.19
C LEU A 155 -3.16 1.06 -7.99
N MET A 156 -3.75 0.30 -7.06
CA MET A 156 -4.30 0.85 -5.82
C MET A 156 -3.21 1.45 -4.92
N PHE A 157 -2.06 0.78 -4.79
CA PHE A 157 -0.89 1.31 -4.09
C PHE A 157 -0.34 2.60 -4.74
N GLU A 158 -0.25 2.64 -6.07
CA GLU A 158 0.22 3.81 -6.82
C GLU A 158 -0.70 5.02 -6.64
N SER A 159 -2.02 4.82 -6.65
CA SER A 159 -3.00 5.86 -6.27
C SER A 159 -2.81 6.33 -4.83
N MET A 160 -2.62 5.40 -3.88
CA MET A 160 -2.38 5.74 -2.47
C MET A 160 -1.10 6.57 -2.31
N TRP A 161 -0.04 6.22 -3.05
CA TRP A 161 1.18 7.00 -3.08
C TRP A 161 0.91 8.42 -3.57
N CYS A 162 0.21 8.60 -4.69
CA CYS A 162 -0.09 9.94 -5.19
C CYS A 162 -0.92 10.77 -4.19
N LEU A 163 -1.93 10.17 -3.56
CA LEU A 163 -2.78 10.82 -2.56
C LEU A 163 -2.03 11.21 -1.26
N LEU A 164 -1.03 10.44 -0.85
CA LEU A 164 -0.29 10.66 0.40
C LEU A 164 1.11 11.25 0.22
N GLY A 165 1.52 11.48 -1.03
CA GLY A 165 2.90 11.83 -1.38
C GLY A 165 3.39 13.17 -0.83
N GLN A 166 2.50 14.00 -0.26
CA GLN A 166 2.91 15.24 0.40
C GLN A 166 3.72 14.95 1.65
N ASP A 167 3.27 13.98 2.46
CA ASP A 167 3.92 13.61 3.73
C ASP A 167 4.69 12.30 3.63
N LEU A 168 4.40 11.45 2.64
CA LEU A 168 5.08 10.18 2.42
C LEU A 168 6.04 10.23 1.23
N THR A 169 7.16 9.52 1.33
CA THR A 169 8.17 9.39 0.28
C THR A 169 8.58 7.93 0.11
N SER A 170 9.02 7.55 -1.08
CA SER A 170 9.61 6.24 -1.32
C SER A 170 10.98 6.14 -0.68
N GLN A 171 11.29 4.99 -0.08
CA GLN A 171 12.61 4.70 0.48
C GLN A 171 13.27 3.50 -0.22
N ASN A 172 14.59 3.38 -0.11
CA ASN A 172 15.36 2.23 -0.59
C ASN A 172 14.84 0.91 -0.01
N LYS A 173 15.07 -0.20 -0.75
CA LYS A 173 14.56 -1.55 -0.45
C LYS A 173 14.81 -1.97 1.01
N ASP A 174 13.75 -2.17 1.78
CA ASP A 174 13.81 -2.90 3.05
C ASP A 174 14.00 -4.40 2.79
N THR A 175 15.16 -4.92 3.18
CA THR A 175 15.49 -6.34 3.03
C THR A 175 14.60 -7.26 3.85
N GLN A 176 13.95 -6.76 4.92
CA GLN A 176 12.99 -7.54 5.68
C GLN A 176 11.65 -7.70 4.94
N LEU A 177 11.22 -6.69 4.17
CA LEU A 177 10.04 -6.83 3.31
C LEU A 177 10.28 -7.86 2.21
N SER A 178 11.49 -7.89 1.65
CA SER A 178 11.85 -8.88 0.64
C SER A 178 12.20 -10.27 1.21
N GLY A 179 12.10 -10.46 2.53
CA GLY A 179 12.47 -11.72 3.16
C GLY A 179 13.96 -12.08 3.02
N GLY A 180 14.81 -11.08 2.74
CA GLY A 180 16.24 -11.23 2.45
C GLY A 180 16.58 -11.39 0.97
N ASP A 181 15.58 -11.52 0.09
CA ASP A 181 15.81 -11.65 -1.34
C ASP A 181 16.03 -10.28 -2.00
N THR A 182 17.21 -10.02 -2.54
CA THR A 182 17.54 -8.74 -3.19
C THR A 182 16.98 -8.64 -4.62
N SER A 183 16.63 -9.77 -5.23
CA SER A 183 16.04 -9.87 -6.56
C SER A 183 14.55 -9.52 -6.56
N MET A 184 13.87 -9.80 -5.45
CA MET A 184 12.50 -9.38 -5.23
C MET A 184 12.41 -7.84 -5.19
N TRP A 185 11.46 -7.31 -5.96
CA TRP A 185 11.13 -5.90 -5.91
C TRP A 185 9.96 -5.70 -4.94
N VAL A 186 10.12 -4.70 -4.08
CA VAL A 186 9.13 -4.27 -3.10
C VAL A 186 8.97 -2.77 -3.22
N SER A 187 7.76 -2.28 -3.00
CA SER A 187 7.48 -0.85 -2.96
C SER A 187 7.08 -0.47 -1.54
N GLN A 188 7.67 0.60 -1.01
CA GLN A 188 7.39 1.09 0.35
C GLN A 188 7.37 2.61 0.40
N LEU A 189 6.51 3.13 1.26
CA LEU A 189 6.40 4.54 1.60
C LEU A 189 6.65 4.74 3.09
N VAL A 190 7.45 5.75 3.41
CA VAL A 190 7.75 6.19 4.78
C VAL A 190 7.42 7.66 4.94
N HIS A 191 7.19 8.12 6.16
CA HIS A 191 7.00 9.54 6.43
C HIS A 191 8.28 10.33 6.11
N ARG A 192 8.16 11.49 5.46
CA ARG A 192 9.29 12.34 5.05
C ARG A 192 10.19 12.74 6.21
N ASP A 193 9.60 13.14 7.33
CA ASP A 193 10.35 13.49 8.55
C ASP A 193 11.13 12.30 9.16
N LEU A 194 10.87 11.07 8.69
CA LEU A 194 11.48 9.84 9.16
C LEU A 194 12.37 9.17 8.10
N GLU A 195 12.61 9.83 6.96
CA GLU A 195 13.32 9.31 5.78
C GLU A 195 14.71 8.72 6.09
N TYR A 196 15.30 9.06 7.25
CA TYR A 196 16.67 8.71 7.62
C TYR A 196 16.90 7.93 8.92
N GLN A 197 15.87 7.48 9.66
CA GLN A 197 16.13 6.97 11.02
C GLN A 197 15.62 5.58 11.40
N ASP A 198 14.71 4.93 10.66
CA ASP A 198 14.26 3.59 11.06
C ASP A 198 13.53 2.81 9.95
N PRO A 199 14.11 1.72 9.39
CA PRO A 199 13.41 0.84 8.45
C PRO A 199 12.18 0.13 9.05
N ALA A 200 11.97 0.21 10.38
CA ALA A 200 10.76 -0.29 11.03
C ALA A 200 9.53 0.62 10.85
N LYS A 201 9.66 1.82 10.25
CA LYS A 201 8.58 2.82 10.14
C LYS A 201 8.02 2.96 8.72
N ILE A 202 7.77 1.82 8.08
CA ILE A 202 6.95 1.76 6.88
C ILE A 202 5.56 2.28 7.24
N ALA A 203 4.96 3.12 6.39
CA ALA A 203 3.55 3.51 6.50
C ALA A 203 2.68 2.70 5.55
N VAL A 204 3.15 2.50 4.32
CA VAL A 204 2.46 1.73 3.28
C VAL A 204 3.47 0.88 2.52
N ALA A 205 3.15 -0.38 2.24
CA ALA A 205 3.96 -1.22 1.36
C ALA A 205 3.10 -1.98 0.36
N TYR A 206 3.73 -2.43 -0.72
CA TYR A 206 3.17 -3.33 -1.70
C TYR A 206 4.13 -4.47 -2.01
N ILE A 207 3.60 -5.69 -2.00
CA ILE A 207 4.28 -6.92 -2.41
C ILE A 207 3.47 -7.57 -3.53
N ARG A 208 4.09 -7.78 -4.69
CA ARG A 208 3.45 -8.48 -5.80
C ARG A 208 3.35 -9.97 -5.54
N SER A 209 2.15 -10.51 -5.54
CA SER A 209 1.87 -11.93 -5.39
C SER A 209 0.63 -12.28 -6.21
N ASP A 210 0.81 -12.49 -7.51
CA ASP A 210 -0.27 -12.61 -8.50
C ASP A 210 -1.31 -13.68 -8.13
N TYR A 211 -0.92 -14.73 -7.40
CA TYR A 211 -1.79 -15.85 -7.01
C TYR A 211 -1.97 -16.02 -5.49
N LEU A 212 -1.23 -15.25 -4.67
CA LEU A 212 -1.10 -15.39 -3.20
C LEU A 212 -0.51 -16.74 -2.70
N VAL A 213 -0.44 -17.76 -3.56
CA VAL A 213 0.06 -19.13 -3.29
C VAL A 213 0.93 -19.61 -4.45
N LYS A 214 1.70 -20.70 -4.25
CA LYS A 214 2.31 -21.45 -5.35
C LYS A 214 1.24 -22.23 -6.11
N LEU A 215 1.25 -22.16 -7.44
CA LEU A 215 0.27 -22.90 -8.25
C LEU A 215 0.52 -24.42 -8.25
N ASP A 216 1.74 -24.86 -7.94
CA ASP A 216 2.12 -26.28 -7.93
C ASP A 216 1.29 -27.11 -6.92
N ASP A 217 1.06 -26.55 -5.73
CA ASP A 217 0.43 -27.28 -4.61
C ASP A 217 -0.49 -26.39 -3.72
N PHE A 218 -0.68 -25.13 -4.09
CA PHE A 218 -1.37 -24.10 -3.31
C PHE A 218 -0.78 -23.85 -1.92
N SER A 219 0.48 -24.20 -1.68
CA SER A 219 1.16 -23.79 -0.46
C SER A 219 1.52 -22.30 -0.51
N LEU A 220 1.58 -21.68 0.66
CA LEU A 220 2.03 -20.30 0.79
C LEU A 220 3.53 -20.22 0.54
N ILE A 221 3.95 -19.12 -0.09
CA ILE A 221 5.32 -18.90 -0.51
C ILE A 221 6.09 -18.33 0.68
N LYS A 222 7.17 -19.01 1.09
CA LYS A 222 8.06 -18.53 2.16
C LYS A 222 9.27 -17.79 1.58
N PRO A 223 9.92 -16.92 2.36
CA PRO A 223 11.20 -16.35 1.97
C PRO A 223 12.20 -17.44 1.54
N ASN A 224 12.93 -17.17 0.45
CA ASN A 224 13.91 -18.07 -0.17
C ASN A 224 13.33 -19.36 -0.78
N GLU A 225 12.01 -19.52 -0.85
CA GLU A 225 11.40 -20.52 -1.72
C GLU A 225 11.26 -19.96 -3.15
N GLY A 226 11.41 -20.82 -4.16
CA GLY A 226 11.09 -20.44 -5.53
C GLY A 226 9.61 -20.08 -5.66
N GLU A 227 9.30 -19.14 -6.56
CA GLU A 227 7.95 -18.60 -6.78
C GLU A 227 6.93 -19.65 -7.28
N GLY A 228 7.42 -20.85 -7.65
CA GLY A 228 6.64 -21.94 -8.21
C GLY A 228 6.35 -21.74 -9.69
N TYR A 229 5.42 -22.54 -10.22
CA TYR A 229 4.95 -22.38 -11.58
C TYR A 229 4.21 -21.05 -11.78
N GLN A 230 4.52 -20.36 -12.89
CA GLN A 230 3.85 -19.14 -13.34
C GLN A 230 3.53 -19.22 -14.84
N ILE A 231 2.51 -18.49 -15.27
CA ILE A 231 2.26 -18.20 -16.69
C ILE A 231 2.53 -16.72 -16.97
N GLY A 232 3.17 -16.46 -18.12
CA GLY A 232 3.37 -15.12 -18.64
C GLY A 232 4.51 -14.38 -17.95
N ILE A 233 4.37 -13.05 -17.89
CA ILE A 233 5.42 -12.09 -17.49
C ILE A 233 5.17 -11.55 -16.06
N GLY A 234 4.47 -12.33 -15.23
CA GLY A 234 4.04 -11.95 -13.87
C GLY A 234 5.13 -12.08 -12.79
N SER A 235 4.73 -11.88 -11.54
CA SER A 235 5.60 -12.17 -10.38
C SER A 235 4.77 -12.70 -9.22
N ASN A 236 5.31 -13.66 -8.48
CA ASN A 236 4.59 -14.32 -7.39
C ASN A 236 5.49 -14.44 -6.17
N PHE A 237 5.68 -13.33 -5.44
CA PHE A 237 6.62 -13.27 -4.34
C PHE A 237 6.04 -13.78 -3.01
N PRO A 238 6.92 -14.22 -2.07
CA PRO A 238 6.52 -14.43 -0.69
C PRO A 238 6.05 -13.13 -0.04
N TRP A 239 5.03 -13.25 0.82
CA TRP A 239 4.41 -12.08 1.46
C TRP A 239 4.02 -12.35 2.91
N VAL A 240 3.81 -13.61 3.30
CA VAL A 240 3.28 -13.97 4.62
C VAL A 240 4.22 -13.59 5.78
N HIS A 241 5.53 -13.52 5.53
CA HIS A 241 6.52 -13.06 6.51
C HIS A 241 6.37 -11.58 6.86
N ALA A 242 5.76 -10.77 5.99
CA ALA A 242 5.56 -9.35 6.21
C ALA A 242 4.38 -9.07 7.16
N ILE A 243 3.36 -9.95 7.19
CA ILE A 243 2.10 -9.76 7.94
C ILE A 243 2.28 -9.22 9.37
N PRO A 244 3.19 -9.74 10.22
CA PRO A 244 3.28 -9.31 11.61
C PRO A 244 3.64 -7.83 11.80
N ARG A 245 4.14 -7.17 10.75
CA ARG A 245 4.61 -5.78 10.74
C ARG A 245 3.53 -4.76 10.40
N PHE A 246 2.36 -5.19 9.92
CA PHE A 246 1.32 -4.31 9.38
C PHE A 246 0.04 -4.34 10.19
N LYS A 247 -0.56 -3.18 10.46
CA LYS A 247 -1.85 -3.10 11.14
C LYS A 247 -3.00 -3.52 10.21
N TYR A 248 -2.94 -3.06 8.97
CA TYR A 248 -3.93 -3.32 7.93
C TYR A 248 -3.30 -4.14 6.81
N ILE A 249 -4.01 -5.15 6.33
CA ILE A 249 -3.56 -6.00 5.22
C ILE A 249 -4.67 -6.01 4.17
N MET A 250 -4.41 -5.42 3.01
CA MET A 250 -5.28 -5.48 1.84
C MET A 250 -4.76 -6.56 0.89
N ILE A 251 -5.57 -7.59 0.63
CA ILE A 251 -5.21 -8.67 -0.30
C ILE A 251 -6.18 -8.76 -1.47
N ASN A 252 -5.66 -9.19 -2.62
CA ASN A 252 -6.47 -9.56 -3.78
C ASN A 252 -5.72 -10.49 -4.74
N THR A 253 -6.47 -11.28 -5.51
CA THR A 253 -5.99 -12.02 -6.67
C THR A 253 -7.20 -12.40 -7.54
N GLY A 254 -7.01 -12.43 -8.86
CA GLY A 254 -8.09 -12.81 -9.79
C GLY A 254 -7.64 -12.87 -11.26
N PRO A 255 -7.14 -11.78 -11.86
CA PRO A 255 -6.87 -11.69 -13.30
C PRO A 255 -5.87 -12.69 -13.86
N HIS A 256 -5.03 -13.26 -13.01
CA HIS A 256 -4.06 -14.28 -13.43
C HIS A 256 -4.63 -15.71 -13.37
N TRP A 257 -5.80 -15.94 -12.77
CA TRP A 257 -6.42 -17.25 -12.68
C TRP A 257 -7.15 -17.61 -13.98
N HIS A 258 -6.58 -18.50 -14.79
CA HIS A 258 -7.08 -18.88 -16.12
C HIS A 258 -6.96 -20.38 -16.35
N PRO A 259 -7.89 -21.11 -17.02
CA PRO A 259 -7.89 -22.56 -17.29
C PRO A 259 -6.60 -23.24 -17.83
N ASP A 260 -5.54 -22.48 -18.16
CA ASP A 260 -4.33 -22.95 -18.85
C ASP A 260 -3.08 -23.07 -17.95
N LEU A 261 -3.04 -22.43 -16.77
CA LEU A 261 -2.00 -22.71 -15.74
C LEU A 261 -1.91 -24.20 -15.32
N LYS A 262 -0.92 -24.53 -14.49
CA LYS A 262 -0.69 -25.90 -14.01
C LYS A 262 -1.13 -26.04 -12.56
N TRP A 263 -2.43 -26.25 -12.32
CA TRP A 263 -2.94 -26.57 -10.98
C TRP A 263 -3.93 -27.75 -10.98
N GLY A 264 -3.50 -28.93 -10.54
CA GLY A 264 -4.40 -30.10 -10.52
C GLY A 264 -5.08 -30.38 -11.89
N PRO A 265 -6.33 -30.89 -11.93
CA PRO A 265 -7.03 -31.18 -13.20
C PRO A 265 -7.52 -29.89 -13.89
N ASN A 266 -6.70 -29.30 -14.76
CA ASN A 266 -7.00 -28.09 -15.55
C ASN A 266 -7.88 -28.41 -16.76
N LYS A 267 -9.19 -28.62 -16.55
CA LYS A 267 -10.11 -29.07 -17.62
C LYS A 267 -11.12 -28.00 -18.07
N ASP A 268 -11.62 -27.19 -17.16
CA ASP A 268 -12.66 -26.19 -17.43
C ASP A 268 -12.76 -25.12 -16.32
N ARG A 269 -13.65 -24.13 -16.54
CA ARG A 269 -13.96 -23.04 -15.59
C ARG A 269 -14.49 -23.54 -14.24
N LYS A 270 -15.15 -24.70 -14.19
CA LYS A 270 -15.70 -25.26 -12.95
C LYS A 270 -14.58 -25.82 -12.06
N GLU A 271 -13.63 -26.54 -12.64
CA GLU A 271 -12.44 -27.00 -11.91
C GLU A 271 -11.53 -25.81 -11.55
N LEU A 272 -11.43 -24.77 -12.39
CA LEU A 272 -10.76 -23.51 -12.03
C LEU A 272 -11.37 -22.89 -10.77
N LEU A 273 -12.70 -22.71 -10.71
CA LEU A 273 -13.36 -22.13 -9.53
C LEU A 273 -13.14 -22.98 -8.27
N LYS A 274 -13.19 -24.32 -8.40
CA LYS A 274 -12.93 -25.25 -7.29
C LYS A 274 -11.50 -25.13 -6.77
N ALA A 275 -10.54 -25.00 -7.68
CA ALA A 275 -9.14 -24.79 -7.34
C ALA A 275 -8.88 -23.44 -6.69
N PHE A 276 -9.44 -22.36 -7.25
CA PHE A 276 -9.42 -21.03 -6.65
C PHE A 276 -9.93 -21.09 -5.20
N ARG A 277 -11.11 -21.70 -4.99
CA ARG A 277 -11.67 -21.92 -3.64
C ARG A 277 -10.72 -22.68 -2.73
N LYS A 278 -10.10 -23.76 -3.21
CA LYS A 278 -9.13 -24.53 -2.41
C LYS A 278 -7.91 -23.69 -2.02
N ALA A 279 -7.37 -22.89 -2.94
CA ALA A 279 -6.24 -22.02 -2.69
C ALA A 279 -6.59 -20.89 -1.70
N MET A 280 -7.70 -20.18 -1.93
CA MET A 280 -8.11 -19.07 -1.06
C MET A 280 -8.51 -19.55 0.33
N THR A 281 -9.06 -20.77 0.46
CA THR A 281 -9.27 -21.40 1.78
C THR A 281 -7.95 -21.57 2.53
N LYS A 282 -6.88 -22.02 1.86
CA LYS A 282 -5.55 -22.13 2.50
C LYS A 282 -4.98 -20.78 2.92
N VAL A 283 -5.15 -19.74 2.09
CA VAL A 283 -4.74 -18.36 2.42
C VAL A 283 -5.50 -17.88 3.64
N PHE A 284 -6.82 -18.00 3.63
CA PHE A 284 -7.68 -17.58 4.74
C PHE A 284 -7.35 -18.32 6.04
N ASP A 285 -7.22 -19.64 6.00
CA ASP A 285 -6.86 -20.47 7.15
C ASP A 285 -5.52 -20.05 7.77
N TYR A 286 -4.55 -19.70 6.93
CA TYR A 286 -3.28 -19.18 7.42
C TYR A 286 -3.46 -17.82 8.09
N LEU A 287 -4.13 -16.88 7.43
CA LEU A 287 -4.36 -15.55 7.99
C LEU A 287 -5.09 -15.64 9.32
N LYS A 288 -6.19 -16.41 9.40
CA LYS A 288 -6.97 -16.64 10.63
C LYS A 288 -6.10 -17.04 11.82
N ARG A 289 -5.06 -17.87 11.59
CA ARG A 289 -4.14 -18.34 12.62
C ARG A 289 -3.02 -17.34 12.97
N HIS A 290 -2.64 -16.44 12.07
CA HIS A 290 -1.42 -15.64 12.21
C HIS A 290 -1.67 -14.13 12.36
N VAL A 291 -2.81 -13.62 11.93
CA VAL A 291 -3.18 -12.22 12.18
C VAL A 291 -3.62 -12.04 13.64
N LYS A 292 -3.15 -10.98 14.28
CA LYS A 292 -3.46 -10.64 15.67
C LYS A 292 -4.89 -10.10 15.78
N ALA A 293 -5.43 -10.09 16.99
CA ALA A 293 -6.79 -9.60 17.27
C ALA A 293 -7.01 -8.14 16.83
N ASP A 294 -5.96 -7.33 16.92
CA ASP A 294 -6.01 -5.91 16.60
C ASP A 294 -5.71 -5.62 15.12
N GLN A 295 -5.27 -6.61 14.32
CA GLN A 295 -5.06 -6.45 12.88
C GLN A 295 -6.39 -6.54 12.12
N ARG A 296 -6.42 -5.95 10.93
CA ARG A 296 -7.56 -6.03 10.02
C ARG A 296 -7.10 -6.46 8.63
N VAL A 297 -7.76 -7.48 8.09
CA VAL A 297 -7.55 -8.00 6.75
C VAL A 297 -8.74 -7.61 5.90
N LEU A 298 -8.47 -6.90 4.81
CA LEU A 298 -9.44 -6.52 3.81
C LEU A 298 -9.17 -7.33 2.55
N VAL A 299 -10.17 -8.04 2.06
CA VAL A 299 -10.10 -8.75 0.78
C VAL A 299 -10.84 -7.92 -0.25
N ARG A 300 -10.08 -7.24 -1.13
CA ARG A 300 -10.65 -6.40 -2.17
C ARG A 300 -11.32 -7.27 -3.24
N SER A 301 -12.49 -6.86 -3.72
CA SER A 301 -13.12 -7.43 -4.92
C SER A 301 -12.30 -7.14 -6.18
N THR A 302 -12.53 -7.88 -7.27
CA THR A 302 -11.80 -7.70 -8.53
C THR A 302 -12.72 -7.10 -9.59
N PRO A 303 -12.63 -5.79 -9.87
CA PRO A 303 -13.34 -5.20 -11.00
C PRO A 303 -12.75 -5.78 -12.29
N TYR A 304 -13.65 -6.12 -13.21
CA TYR A 304 -13.26 -6.69 -14.49
C TYR A 304 -12.93 -5.59 -15.50
N GLY A 305 -12.29 -6.01 -16.58
CA GLY A 305 -12.09 -5.15 -17.73
C GLY A 305 -13.32 -5.01 -18.61
N HIS A 306 -13.26 -4.06 -19.54
CA HIS A 306 -14.33 -3.77 -20.49
C HIS A 306 -13.84 -3.95 -21.92
N ALA A 307 -14.27 -5.00 -22.62
CA ALA A 307 -13.84 -5.23 -24.00
C ALA A 307 -14.24 -4.05 -24.90
N LYS A 308 -13.33 -3.66 -25.81
CA LYS A 308 -13.48 -2.47 -26.67
C LYS A 308 -13.77 -1.21 -25.84
N CYS A 309 -12.99 -0.99 -24.79
CA CYS A 309 -13.27 0.07 -23.82
C CYS A 309 -13.26 1.48 -24.42
N SER A 310 -12.64 1.71 -25.58
CA SER A 310 -12.69 3.00 -26.27
C SER A 310 -14.10 3.46 -26.66
N GLN A 311 -15.08 2.55 -26.69
CA GLN A 311 -16.48 2.88 -26.99
C GLN A 311 -17.16 3.69 -25.87
N TYR A 312 -16.62 3.65 -24.64
CA TYR A 312 -17.18 4.34 -23.50
C TYR A 312 -16.50 5.69 -23.33
N THR A 313 -17.29 6.76 -23.27
CA THR A 313 -16.81 8.14 -23.11
C THR A 313 -17.25 8.79 -21.80
N SER A 314 -18.05 8.07 -21.01
CA SER A 314 -18.54 8.47 -19.70
C SER A 314 -18.93 7.23 -18.88
N PRO A 315 -19.08 7.35 -17.55
CA PRO A 315 -19.59 6.28 -16.73
C PRO A 315 -20.96 5.81 -17.24
N SER A 316 -21.13 4.49 -17.28
CA SER A 316 -22.43 3.90 -17.56
C SER A 316 -23.39 4.14 -16.38
N SER A 317 -24.69 4.23 -16.65
CA SER A 317 -25.74 4.32 -15.61
C SER A 317 -26.00 2.97 -14.93
N THR A 318 -25.58 1.87 -15.56
CA THR A 318 -25.67 0.51 -15.02
C THR A 318 -24.31 -0.18 -15.12
N ILE A 319 -24.09 -1.20 -14.27
CA ILE A 319 -22.91 -2.06 -14.34
C ILE A 319 -22.77 -2.62 -15.77
N ILE A 320 -21.59 -2.44 -16.36
CA ILE A 320 -21.25 -2.99 -17.68
C ILE A 320 -20.85 -4.44 -17.45
N LYS A 321 -21.46 -5.39 -18.15
CA LYS A 321 -21.12 -6.81 -17.94
C LYS A 321 -19.79 -7.14 -18.62
N PRO A 322 -18.95 -8.00 -17.99
CA PRO A 322 -17.74 -8.47 -18.63
C PRO A 322 -18.10 -9.38 -19.81
N THR A 323 -17.21 -9.41 -20.79
CA THR A 323 -17.17 -10.45 -21.79
C THR A 323 -16.49 -11.70 -21.22
N GLY A 324 -16.73 -12.85 -21.85
CA GLY A 324 -16.09 -14.12 -21.49
C GLY A 324 -15.36 -14.75 -22.68
N GLN A 325 -14.83 -13.92 -23.58
CA GLN A 325 -14.20 -14.39 -24.81
C GLN A 325 -12.82 -14.97 -24.52
N LYS A 326 -12.42 -15.96 -25.34
CA LYS A 326 -11.09 -16.57 -25.23
C LYS A 326 -10.00 -15.53 -25.51
N GLY A 327 -9.01 -15.45 -24.63
CA GLY A 327 -7.92 -14.45 -24.71
C GLY A 327 -8.14 -13.22 -23.83
N GLU A 328 -9.32 -13.10 -23.21
CA GLU A 328 -9.57 -12.18 -22.11
C GLU A 328 -9.14 -12.84 -20.77
N PHE A 329 -8.86 -12.07 -19.73
CA PHE A 329 -8.39 -12.55 -18.42
C PHE A 329 -9.50 -13.23 -17.60
N GLU A 330 -10.37 -14.04 -18.23
CA GLU A 330 -11.55 -14.68 -17.61
C GLU A 330 -12.40 -13.68 -16.80
N TRP A 331 -12.60 -12.47 -17.34
CA TRP A 331 -13.30 -11.38 -16.66
C TRP A 331 -14.69 -11.77 -16.16
N ASP A 332 -15.40 -12.64 -16.88
CA ASP A 332 -16.71 -13.18 -16.50
C ASP A 332 -16.68 -14.11 -15.27
N MET A 333 -15.50 -14.54 -14.83
CA MET A 333 -15.31 -15.36 -13.64
C MET A 333 -15.03 -14.54 -12.38
N PHE A 334 -14.70 -13.24 -12.48
CA PHE A 334 -14.28 -12.44 -11.32
C PHE A 334 -15.36 -12.33 -10.24
N GLU A 335 -16.62 -12.19 -10.61
CA GLU A 335 -17.74 -12.19 -9.65
C GLU A 335 -17.83 -13.52 -8.87
N GLN A 336 -17.48 -14.65 -9.50
CA GLN A 336 -17.46 -15.96 -8.84
C GLN A 336 -16.24 -16.10 -7.92
N PHE A 337 -15.08 -15.54 -8.29
CA PHE A 337 -13.90 -15.48 -7.42
C PHE A 337 -14.15 -14.60 -6.20
N ASP A 338 -14.78 -13.44 -6.41
CA ASP A 338 -15.20 -12.54 -5.34
C ASP A 338 -16.23 -13.22 -4.41
N PHE A 339 -17.19 -13.98 -4.97
CA PHE A 339 -18.12 -14.77 -4.18
C PHE A 339 -17.43 -15.82 -3.32
N VAL A 340 -16.35 -16.45 -3.79
CA VAL A 340 -15.56 -17.39 -2.97
C VAL A 340 -15.03 -16.70 -1.72
N TRP A 341 -14.43 -15.52 -1.88
CA TRP A 341 -13.92 -14.76 -0.74
C TRP A 341 -15.01 -14.32 0.22
N LYS A 342 -16.09 -13.75 -0.32
CA LYS A 342 -17.25 -13.32 0.47
C LYS A 342 -17.84 -14.49 1.27
N ASP A 343 -18.07 -15.62 0.63
CA ASP A 343 -18.61 -16.83 1.26
C ASP A 343 -17.69 -17.37 2.38
N ILE A 344 -16.37 -17.34 2.22
CA ILE A 344 -15.41 -17.75 3.27
C ILE A 344 -15.48 -16.78 4.47
N ILE A 345 -15.45 -15.47 4.21
CA ILE A 345 -15.44 -14.43 5.26
C ILE A 345 -16.76 -14.44 6.04
N GLU A 346 -17.91 -14.48 5.36
CA GLU A 346 -19.23 -14.48 5.99
C GLU A 346 -19.47 -15.74 6.83
N LYS A 347 -18.99 -16.91 6.37
CA LYS A 347 -19.11 -18.16 7.13
C LYS A 347 -18.26 -18.18 8.39
N GLU A 348 -17.04 -17.62 8.31
CA GLU A 348 -16.17 -17.53 9.48
C GLU A 348 -16.71 -16.51 10.49
N ASN A 349 -17.28 -15.39 10.02
CA ASN A 349 -17.84 -14.34 10.85
C ASN A 349 -16.84 -13.81 11.90
N ASP A 350 -15.60 -13.59 11.46
CA ASP A 350 -14.51 -13.07 12.28
C ASP A 350 -14.27 -11.59 11.92
N GLU A 351 -14.39 -10.71 12.92
CA GLU A 351 -14.30 -9.26 12.76
C GLU A 351 -12.95 -8.76 12.21
N ARG A 352 -11.90 -9.59 12.25
CA ARG A 352 -10.61 -9.28 11.66
C ARG A 352 -10.65 -9.28 10.13
N PHE A 353 -11.67 -9.89 9.51
CA PHE A 353 -11.75 -10.10 8.07
C PHE A 353 -12.96 -9.38 7.48
N GLN A 354 -12.73 -8.61 6.41
CA GLN A 354 -13.79 -7.89 5.73
C GLN A 354 -13.64 -8.02 4.21
N PHE A 355 -14.76 -8.25 3.52
CA PHE A 355 -14.80 -8.16 2.07
C PHE A 355 -14.95 -6.69 1.65
N PHE A 356 -13.99 -6.19 0.89
CA PHE A 356 -13.90 -4.79 0.48
C PHE A 356 -14.33 -4.65 -0.99
N ASN A 357 -15.62 -4.39 -1.19
CA ASN A 357 -16.19 -4.36 -2.53
C ASN A 357 -15.94 -3.01 -3.22
N VAL A 358 -15.22 -3.06 -4.35
CA VAL A 358 -14.87 -1.92 -5.20
C VAL A 358 -15.47 -2.02 -6.62
N SER A 359 -16.55 -2.79 -6.77
CA SER A 359 -17.25 -2.99 -8.04
C SER A 359 -17.85 -1.72 -8.67
N ILE A 360 -17.81 -0.57 -7.99
CA ILE A 360 -18.12 0.75 -8.57
C ILE A 360 -17.33 1.05 -9.86
N SER A 361 -16.17 0.42 -10.04
CA SER A 361 -15.37 0.56 -11.26
C SER A 361 -15.96 -0.17 -12.47
N ASN A 362 -16.89 -1.09 -12.27
CA ASN A 362 -17.56 -1.80 -13.36
C ASN A 362 -18.60 -0.93 -14.08
N TYR A 363 -18.82 0.31 -13.62
CA TYR A 363 -19.53 1.35 -14.37
C TYR A 363 -18.59 2.16 -15.27
N ARG A 364 -17.27 2.00 -15.09
CA ARG A 364 -16.23 2.90 -15.59
C ARG A 364 -15.47 2.35 -16.78
N GLY A 365 -16.21 1.90 -17.80
CA GLY A 365 -15.64 1.52 -19.10
C GLY A 365 -14.84 2.66 -19.74
N ASP A 366 -15.17 3.91 -19.42
CA ASP A 366 -14.46 5.12 -19.86
C ASP A 366 -13.06 5.23 -19.26
N ALA A 367 -12.85 4.75 -18.03
CA ALA A 367 -11.68 5.10 -17.22
C ALA A 367 -10.40 4.33 -17.57
N HIS A 368 -10.41 3.46 -18.58
CA HIS A 368 -9.26 2.59 -18.87
C HIS A 368 -8.01 3.34 -19.33
N SER A 369 -6.86 2.82 -18.89
CA SER A 369 -5.60 3.52 -19.06
C SER A 369 -5.07 3.49 -20.48
N GLN A 370 -5.26 2.40 -21.23
CA GLN A 370 -4.88 2.36 -22.64
C GLN A 370 -6.04 1.76 -23.41
N PRO A 371 -7.01 2.58 -23.88
CA PRO A 371 -8.19 2.07 -24.54
C PRO A 371 -7.84 1.05 -25.65
N ASP A 372 -8.50 -0.11 -25.58
CA ASP A 372 -8.36 -1.28 -26.47
C ASP A 372 -7.01 -2.03 -26.45
N SER A 373 -5.98 -1.47 -25.81
CA SER A 373 -4.69 -2.15 -25.54
C SER A 373 -4.67 -2.77 -24.13
N ASP A 374 -5.14 -2.00 -23.15
CA ASP A 374 -5.32 -2.37 -21.75
C ASP A 374 -6.67 -1.83 -21.27
N CYS A 375 -7.67 -2.70 -21.36
CA CYS A 375 -9.00 -2.46 -20.82
C CYS A 375 -9.20 -3.12 -19.45
N LEU A 376 -8.15 -3.31 -18.66
CA LEU A 376 -8.25 -3.82 -17.29
C LEU A 376 -7.82 -2.75 -16.28
N HIS A 377 -6.65 -2.13 -16.49
CA HIS A 377 -6.17 -1.06 -15.62
C HIS A 377 -6.84 0.26 -15.97
N THR A 378 -7.11 1.08 -14.95
CA THR A 378 -7.72 2.40 -15.11
C THR A 378 -6.68 3.51 -14.97
N CYS A 379 -7.00 4.67 -15.54
CA CYS A 379 -6.25 5.89 -15.33
C CYS A 379 -6.28 6.33 -13.86
N LEU A 380 -5.20 6.98 -13.47
CA LEU A 380 -5.15 7.93 -12.36
C LEU A 380 -5.13 9.36 -12.93
N PRO A 381 -5.80 10.35 -12.29
CA PRO A 381 -6.86 10.13 -11.30
C PRO A 381 -8.02 9.36 -11.91
N GLY A 382 -8.76 8.63 -11.08
CA GLY A 382 -9.82 7.75 -11.55
C GLY A 382 -10.46 6.94 -10.43
N PRO A 383 -11.23 5.88 -10.76
CA PRO A 383 -12.05 5.20 -9.77
C PRO A 383 -11.26 4.52 -8.64
N VAL A 384 -9.97 4.23 -8.87
CA VAL A 384 -9.06 3.68 -7.86
C VAL A 384 -8.78 4.68 -6.73
N ASP A 385 -8.87 5.98 -6.99
CA ASP A 385 -8.79 6.99 -5.92
C ASP A 385 -9.97 6.83 -4.96
N ASP A 386 -11.18 6.58 -5.48
CA ASP A 386 -12.35 6.35 -4.63
C ASP A 386 -12.22 5.06 -3.82
N TRP A 387 -11.53 4.04 -4.31
CA TRP A 387 -11.20 2.86 -3.50
C TRP A 387 -10.35 3.24 -2.28
N ASN A 388 -9.34 4.09 -2.48
CA ASN A 388 -8.48 4.55 -1.38
C ASN A 388 -9.22 5.48 -0.42
N LYS A 389 -10.17 6.29 -0.90
CA LYS A 389 -11.07 7.09 -0.04
C LYS A 389 -12.02 6.21 0.77
N PHE A 390 -12.54 5.12 0.20
CA PHE A 390 -13.36 4.14 0.92
C PHE A 390 -12.54 3.42 1.99
N LEU A 391 -11.29 3.06 1.67
CA LEU A 391 -10.37 2.45 2.63
C LEU A 391 -10.07 3.40 3.80
N TYR A 392 -9.77 4.67 3.50
CA TYR A 392 -9.62 5.72 4.51
C TYR A 392 -10.86 5.81 5.42
N HIS A 393 -12.05 5.88 4.81
CA HIS A 393 -13.31 5.96 5.54
C HIS A 393 -13.52 4.77 6.47
N GLN A 394 -13.25 3.56 5.98
CA GLN A 394 -13.40 2.33 6.74
C GLN A 394 -12.41 2.28 7.91
N ILE A 395 -11.14 2.66 7.69
CA ILE A 395 -10.13 2.73 8.74
C ILE A 395 -10.52 3.78 9.80
N ALA A 396 -10.97 4.96 9.39
CA ALA A 396 -11.42 6.00 10.33
C ALA A 396 -12.56 5.52 11.22
N LYS A 397 -13.53 4.76 10.67
CA LYS A 397 -14.60 4.14 11.45
C LYS A 397 -14.10 3.06 12.42
N LEU A 398 -13.10 2.27 12.03
CA LEU A 398 -12.53 1.25 12.91
C LEU A 398 -11.82 1.89 14.11
N VAL A 399 -11.10 2.99 13.90
CA VAL A 399 -10.39 3.72 14.97
C VAL A 399 -11.34 4.33 15.99
N ASP A 400 -12.50 4.83 15.59
CA ASP A 400 -13.50 5.40 16.52
C ASP A 400 -14.16 4.36 17.42
N HIS A 401 -14.29 3.12 16.93
CA HIS A 401 -14.87 2.00 17.69
C HIS A 401 -13.84 1.21 18.52
N SER A 402 -12.57 1.59 18.46
CA SER A 402 -11.46 0.97 19.21
C SER A 402 -11.20 1.70 20.53
#